data_AF-A0A1H1KP15-F1
#
_entry.id   AF-A0A1H1KP15-F1
#
_cell.length_a   1.000
_cell.length_b   1.000
_cell.length_c   1.000
_cell.angle_alpha   90.00
_cell.angle_beta   90.00
_cell.angle_gamma   90.00
#
_symmetry.space_group_name_H-M   'P 1'
#
loop_
_entity.id
_entity.type
_entity.pdbx_description
1 polymer ?
#
loop_
_entity_poly.entity_id
_entity_poly.type
_entity_poly.pdbx_seq_one_letter_code
_entity_poly.pdbx_strand_id
1 'polypeptide(L)' 'MKVGDRVKFRSTSTFWARHGLLTDAEGVIVMVRDGPEARKLIDVKFRKLPDAERGIDADELEVIDGGNDRNAR' A
#
# COMPACT_ATOMS: atom_id res chain seq x y z
N MET A 1 5.18 -7.62 -2.36
CA MET A 1 4.62 -6.84 -1.24
C MET A 1 4.69 -7.67 0.02
N LYS A 2 5.30 -7.12 1.07
CA LYS A 2 5.40 -7.70 2.41
C LYS A 2 5.28 -6.59 3.46
N VAL A 3 5.01 -6.97 4.70
CA VAL A 3 5.04 -6.03 5.84
C VAL A 3 6.40 -5.33 5.90
N GLY A 4 6.36 -4.01 6.05
CA GLY A 4 7.53 -3.13 6.02
C GLY A 4 7.82 -2.50 4.65
N ASP A 5 7.22 -3.00 3.56
CA ASP A 5 7.39 -2.36 2.25
C ASP A 5 6.73 -0.99 2.22
N ARG A 6 7.38 -0.02 1.56
CA ARG A 6 6.79 1.28 1.24
C ARG A 6 5.94 1.14 -0.01
N VAL A 7 4.71 1.63 0.07
CA VAL A 7 3.73 1.57 -1.00
C VAL A 7 3.10 2.94 -1.22
N LYS A 8 2.62 3.15 -2.44
CA LYS A 8 1.72 4.25 -2.79
C LYS A 8 0.50 3.66 -3.50
N PHE A 9 -0.57 4.45 -3.62
CA PHE A 9 -1.67 4.09 -4.50
C PHE A 9 -1.25 4.16 -5.96
N ARG A 10 -1.76 3.23 -6.77
CA ARG A 10 -1.68 3.34 -8.23
C ARG A 10 -2.54 4.50 -8.71
N SER A 11 -2.09 5.18 -9.77
CA SER A 11 -2.82 6.32 -10.35
C SER A 11 -4.21 5.97 -10.89
N THR A 12 -4.52 4.68 -11.05
CA THR A 12 -5.81 4.17 -11.52
C THR A 12 -6.82 3.91 -10.39
N SER A 13 -6.40 3.97 -9.12
CA SER A 13 -7.27 3.76 -7.96
C SER A 13 -8.17 4.97 -7.72
N THR A 14 -9.36 4.92 -8.33
CA THR A 14 -10.38 5.98 -8.29
C THR A 14 -11.18 6.00 -6.99
N PHE A 15 -11.18 4.91 -6.23
CA PHE A 15 -11.88 4.82 -4.94
C PHE A 15 -11.25 5.78 -3.91
N TRP A 16 -9.93 5.69 -3.71
CA TRP A 16 -9.21 6.49 -2.72
C TRP A 16 -9.04 7.96 -3.14
N ALA A 17 -8.89 8.23 -4.45
CA ALA A 17 -8.86 9.58 -5.00
C ALA A 17 -10.15 10.37 -4.67
N ARG A 18 -11.30 9.71 -4.63
CA ARG A 18 -12.59 10.32 -4.23
C ARG A 18 -12.72 10.60 -2.74
N HIS A 19 -11.99 9.85 -1.91
CA HIS A 19 -11.97 10.02 -0.46
C HIS A 19 -10.96 11.06 0.03
N GLY A 20 -10.32 11.82 -0.88
CA GLY A 20 -9.36 12.86 -0.52
C GLY A 20 -8.00 12.31 -0.06
N LEU A 21 -7.80 11.00 -0.14
CA LEU A 21 -6.50 10.37 -0.02
C LEU A 21 -5.74 10.66 -1.32
N LEU A 22 -4.81 11.59 -1.23
CA LEU A 22 -3.98 12.00 -2.35
C LEU A 22 -3.33 10.75 -2.96
N THR A 23 -3.41 10.62 -4.28
CA THR A 23 -2.77 9.55 -5.06
C THR A 23 -1.24 9.51 -4.89
N ASP A 24 -0.66 10.56 -4.29
CA ASP A 24 0.75 10.63 -3.89
C ASP A 24 1.04 10.11 -2.47
N ALA A 25 0.02 9.65 -1.73
CA ALA A 25 0.18 9.27 -0.34
C ALA A 25 1.03 8.00 -0.22
N GLU A 26 2.22 8.19 0.33
CA GLU A 26 3.10 7.09 0.68
C GLU A 26 2.71 6.52 2.05
N GLY A 27 2.67 5.20 2.12
CA GLY A 27 2.46 4.45 3.34
C GLY A 27 3.40 3.27 3.47
N VAL A 28 3.34 2.62 4.63
CA VAL A 28 4.08 1.38 4.91
C VAL A 28 3.09 0.27 5.15
N ILE A 29 3.33 -0.90 4.56
CA ILE A 29 2.51 -2.09 4.81
C ILE A 29 2.73 -2.53 6.26
N VAL A 30 1.67 -2.56 7.06
CA VAL A 30 1.70 -3.04 8.44
C VAL A 30 1.13 -4.45 8.58
N MET A 31 0.28 -4.88 7.64
CA MET A 31 -0.29 -6.23 7.62
C MET A 31 -0.64 -6.65 6.20
N VAL A 32 -0.51 -7.96 5.92
CA VAL A 32 -0.99 -8.60 4.70
C VAL A 32 -1.94 -9.71 5.11
N ARG A 33 -3.14 -9.73 4.53
CA ARG A 33 -4.22 -10.66 4.83
C ARG A 33 -4.73 -11.29 3.54
N ASP A 34 -5.20 -12.51 3.64
CA ASP A 34 -5.92 -13.19 2.56
C ASP A 34 -7.38 -12.73 2.56
N GLY A 35 -7.83 -12.22 1.42
CA GLY A 35 -9.21 -11.83 1.16
C GLY A 35 -10.01 -12.96 0.51
N PRO A 36 -11.31 -12.75 0.31
CA PRO A 36 -12.14 -13.65 -0.50
C PRO A 36 -11.61 -13.69 -1.95
N GLU A 37 -11.87 -14.81 -2.65
CA GLU A 37 -11.51 -14.98 -4.07
C GLU A 37 -10.00 -14.88 -4.37
N ALA A 38 -9.14 -15.33 -3.46
CA ALA A 38 -7.68 -15.30 -3.61
C ALA A 38 -7.05 -13.91 -3.76
N ARG A 39 -7.79 -12.85 -3.39
CA ARG A 39 -7.26 -11.48 -3.35
C ARG A 39 -6.40 -11.28 -2.11
N LYS A 40 -5.40 -10.41 -2.20
CA LYS A 40 -4.58 -10.02 -1.04
C LYS A 40 -5.03 -8.66 -0.56
N LEU A 41 -5.42 -8.60 0.71
CA LEU A 41 -5.80 -7.38 1.40
C LEU A 41 -4.62 -6.88 2.22
N ILE A 42 -4.31 -5.59 2.10
CA ILE A 42 -3.15 -4.94 2.67
C ILE A 42 -3.63 -3.86 3.63
N ASP A 43 -3.09 -3.85 4.84
CA ASP A 43 -3.28 -2.74 5.77
C ASP A 43 -2.03 -1.83 5.67
N VAL A 44 -2.25 -0.55 5.40
CA VAL A 44 -1.21 0.44 5.11
C VAL A 44 -1.29 1.60 6.09
N LYS A 45 -0.16 1.90 6.73
CA LYS A 45 -0.01 3.09 7.56
C LYS A 45 0.49 4.26 6.70
N PHE A 46 -0.42 5.14 6.31
CA PHE A 46 -0.07 6.37 5.59
C PHE A 46 0.46 7.43 6.54
N ARG A 47 1.50 8.17 6.14
CA ARG A 47 2.07 9.23 7.00
C ARG A 47 1.12 10.38 7.30
N LYS A 48 0.19 10.65 6.37
CA LYS A 48 -0.80 11.72 6.51
C LYS A 48 -2.00 11.30 7.39
N LEU A 49 -2.11 10.03 7.80
CA LEU A 49 -3.23 9.52 8.57
C LEU A 49 -2.83 9.07 9.98
N PRO A 50 -3.65 9.38 11.00
CA PRO A 50 -3.40 8.99 12.38
C PRO A 50 -3.57 7.48 12.61
N ASP A 51 -4.26 6.77 11.72
CA ASP A 51 -4.55 5.33 11.78
C ASP A 51 -4.04 4.60 10.52
N ALA A 52 -3.96 3.27 10.61
CA ALA A 52 -3.66 2.45 9.44
C ALA A 52 -4.96 2.20 8.67
N GLU A 53 -4.91 2.42 7.36
CA GLU A 53 -6.00 2.10 6.46
C GLU A 53 -5.99 0.59 6.20
N ARG A 54 -7.16 -0.05 6.28
CA ARG A 54 -7.24 -1.52 6.34
C ARG A 54 -8.01 -2.07 5.16
N GLY A 55 -7.56 -3.22 4.65
CA GLY A 55 -8.28 -3.93 3.61
C GLY A 55 -8.17 -3.31 2.22
N ILE A 56 -7.05 -2.66 1.92
CA ILE A 56 -6.74 -2.15 0.59
C ILE A 56 -6.37 -3.33 -0.29
N ASP A 57 -6.87 -3.41 -1.51
CA ASP A 57 -6.45 -4.46 -2.43
C ASP A 57 -4.98 -4.28 -2.82
N ALA A 58 -4.20 -5.35 -2.83
CA ALA A 58 -2.81 -5.32 -3.27
C ALA A 58 -2.69 -4.79 -4.71
N ASP A 59 -3.69 -5.01 -5.58
CA ASP A 59 -3.69 -4.54 -6.95
C ASP A 59 -3.87 -3.01 -7.09
N GLU A 60 -4.38 -2.36 -6.04
CA GLU A 60 -4.50 -0.90 -5.94
C GLU A 60 -3.20 -0.22 -5.47
N LEU A 61 -2.25 -1.01 -4.97
CA LEU A 61 -0.99 -0.52 -4.43
C LEU A 61 0.16 -0.77 -5.40
N GLU A 62 1.16 0.09 -5.34
CA GLU A 62 2.44 -0.10 -6.00
C GLU A 62 3.55 0.07 -4.97
N VAL A 63 4.50 -0.88 -4.95
CA VAL A 63 5.68 -0.78 -4.09
C VAL A 63 6.59 0.30 -4.63
N ILE A 64 6.79 1.35 -3.83
CA ILE A 64 7.76 2.41 -4.10
C ILE A 64 9.00 2.14 -3.30
N ASP A 65 9.73 1.18 -3.82
CA ASP A 65 11.02 0.79 -3.32
C ASP A 65 11.95 2.03 -3.34
N GLY A 66 12.48 2.41 -2.17
CA GLY A 66 13.47 3.49 -2.05
C GLY A 66 14.89 3.05 -2.42
N GLY A 67 15.05 1.93 -3.15
CA GLY A 67 16.33 1.33 -3.42
C GLY A 67 16.69 0.26 -2.40
N ASN A 68 16.07 -0.91 -2.49
CA ASN A 68 16.62 -2.17 -2.03
C ASN A 68 17.56 -2.73 -3.11
N ASP A 69 18.51 -1.89 -3.54
CA ASP A 69 19.73 -2.25 -4.26
C ASP A 69 20.74 -2.92 -3.28
N ARG A 70 20.23 -3.77 -2.39
CA ARG A 70 21.00 -4.48 -1.36
C ARG A 70 20.59 -5.95 -1.32
N ASN A 71 20.76 -6.61 -2.45
CA ASN A 71 21.17 -8.00 -2.48
C ASN A 71 22.11 -8.16 -3.70
N ALA A 72 23.33 -7.62 -3.60
CA ALA A 72 24.54 -8.30 -3.08
C ALA A 72 25.08 -9.29 -4.14
N ARG A 73 26.18 -8.94 -4.81
CA ARG A 73 27.58 -9.26 -4.41
C ARG A 73 27.88 -10.75 -4.44
#